data_AF-T0ZXB7-F1
#
_entry.id   AF-T0ZXB7-F1
#
_cell.length_a   1.000
_cell.length_b   1.000
_cell.length_c   1.000
_cell.angle_alpha   90.00
_cell.angle_beta   90.00
_cell.angle_gamma   90.00
#
_symmetry.space_group_name_H-M   'P 1'
#
loop_
_entity.id
_entity.type
_entity.pdbx_description
1 polymer ?
#
loop_
_entity_poly.entity_id
_entity_poly.type
_entity_poly.pdbx_seq_one_letter_code
_entity_poly.pdbx_strand_id
1 'polypeptide(L)'
;MAWRVCQNLLARDKPALVIIELGANDGLRGLPLSEIERNLQRMIVRSRETGAKVLLLGIELPVNYGAQYRAGLQAIYARLARRYR
;
A
#
# COMPACT_ATOMS: atom_id res chain seq x y z
N MET A 1 13.66 1.08 -2.79
CA MET A 1 14.40 0.31 -1.76
C MET A 1 13.51 -0.70 -1.01
N ALA A 2 12.30 -0.33 -0.55
CA ALA A 2 11.40 -1.23 0.18
C ALA A 2 10.91 -2.48 -0.58
N TRP A 3 10.82 -2.42 -1.92
CA TRP A 3 10.27 -3.51 -2.74
C TRP A 3 11.17 -4.75 -2.80
N ARG A 4 12.50 -4.59 -2.80
CA ARG A 4 13.44 -5.72 -2.78
C ARG A 4 13.37 -6.49 -1.47
N VAL A 5 13.15 -5.77 -0.38
CA VAL A 5 13.02 -6.35 0.96
C VAL A 5 11.78 -7.24 1.02
N CYS A 6 10.64 -6.76 0.51
CA CYS A 6 9.39 -7.52 0.54
C CYS A 6 9.47 -8.85 -0.23
N GLN A 7 10.13 -8.88 -1.40
CA GLN A 7 10.28 -10.12 -2.17
C GLN A 7 11.08 -11.20 -1.42
N ASN A 8 12.19 -10.81 -0.79
CA ASN A 8 13.01 -11.76 -0.02
C ASN A 8 12.25 -12.30 1.19
N LEU A 9 11.47 -11.44 1.88
CA LEU A 9 10.66 -11.85 3.02
C LEU A 9 9.56 -12.84 2.61
N LEU A 10 8.83 -12.56 1.52
CA LEU A 10 7.78 -13.43 1.02
C LEU A 10 8.31 -14.82 0.63
N ALA A 11 9.47 -14.87 -0.04
CA ALA A 11 10.08 -16.13 -0.45
C ALA A 11 10.60 -16.97 0.73
N ARG A 12 11.20 -16.30 1.73
CA ARG A 12 11.79 -16.96 2.91
C ARG A 12 10.73 -17.44 3.89
N ASP A 13 9.78 -16.58 4.23
CA ASP A 13 8.89 -16.79 5.37
C ASP A 13 7.54 -17.40 4.98
N LYS A 14 7.17 -17.36 3.69
CA LYS A 14 5.92 -17.90 3.11
C LYS A 14 4.69 -17.61 4.00
N PRO A 15 4.43 -16.33 4.31
CA PRO A 15 3.41 -15.98 5.29
C PRO A 15 2.00 -16.34 4.80
N ALA A 16 1.13 -16.74 5.73
CA ALA A 16 -0.29 -16.90 5.46
C ALA A 16 -1.04 -15.55 5.38
N LEU A 17 -0.49 -14.50 6.02
CA LEU A 17 -1.04 -13.14 6.06
C LEU A 17 0.09 -12.11 5.93
N VAL A 18 -0.11 -11.13 5.07
CA VAL A 18 0.71 -9.92 4.96
C VAL A 18 -0.12 -8.71 5.33
N ILE A 19 0.38 -7.92 6.28
CA ILE A 19 -0.22 -6.64 6.67
C ILE A 19 0.60 -5.53 6.03
N ILE A 20 -0.04 -4.70 5.21
CA ILE A 20 0.59 -3.57 4.53
C ILE A 20 0.14 -2.28 5.21
N GLU A 21 1.09 -1.61 5.87
CA GLU A 21 0.95 -0.29 6.50
C GLU A 21 2.03 0.62 5.91
N LEU A 22 1.84 1.00 4.64
CA LEU A 22 2.79 1.78 3.86
C LEU A 22 2.05 2.86 3.08
N GLY A 23 2.79 3.90 2.68
CA GLY A 23 2.28 5.04 1.91
C GLY A 23 2.30 6.36 2.68
N ALA A 24 2.53 6.35 4.00
CA ALA A 24 2.60 7.57 4.80
C ALA A 24 3.78 8.44 4.41
N ASN A 25 4.96 7.82 4.30
CA ASN A 25 6.15 8.54 3.86
C ASN A 25 6.04 9.06 2.42
N ASP A 26 5.30 8.37 1.55
CA ASP A 26 5.09 8.79 0.17
C ASP A 26 4.12 9.98 0.10
N GLY A 27 3.05 9.91 0.90
CA GLY A 27 2.08 11.00 1.08
C GLY A 27 2.71 12.25 1.70
N LEU A 28 3.53 12.08 2.75
CA LEU A 28 4.25 13.17 3.40
C LEU A 28 5.30 13.84 2.49
N ARG A 29 5.83 13.09 1.50
CA ARG A 29 6.71 13.62 0.45
C ARG A 29 5.95 14.25 -0.73
N GLY A 30 4.62 14.18 -0.75
CA GLY A 30 3.81 14.74 -1.82
C GLY A 30 3.96 14.00 -3.16
N LEU A 31 4.25 12.68 -3.14
CA LEU A 31 4.34 11.92 -4.38
C LEU A 31 3.00 11.92 -5.13
N PRO A 32 3.00 11.79 -6.46
CA PRO A 32 1.75 11.67 -7.23
C PRO A 32 0.89 10.51 -6.71
N LEU A 33 -0.40 10.76 -6.49
CA LEU A 33 -1.35 9.74 -6.00
C LEU A 33 -1.35 8.47 -6.86
N SER A 34 -1.20 8.61 -8.18
CA SER A 34 -1.12 7.47 -9.09
C SER A 34 0.12 6.59 -8.85
N GLU A 35 1.23 7.17 -8.39
CA GLU A 35 2.43 6.43 -8.05
C GLU A 35 2.26 5.65 -6.75
N ILE A 36 1.68 6.28 -5.73
CA ILE A 36 1.35 5.63 -4.46
C ILE A 36 0.43 4.43 -4.70
N GLU A 37 -0.62 4.61 -5.51
CA GLU A 37 -1.53 3.52 -5.88
C GLU A 37 -0.80 2.38 -6.59
N ARG A 38 0.04 2.68 -7.59
CA ARG A 38 0.83 1.65 -8.30
C ARG A 38 1.76 0.90 -7.36
N ASN A 39 2.38 1.58 -6.40
CA ASN A 39 3.28 0.96 -5.43
C ASN A 39 2.53 0.00 -4.51
N LEU A 40 1.43 0.45 -3.90
CA LEU A 40 0.57 -0.37 -3.06
C LEU A 40 0.01 -1.57 -3.82
N GLN A 41 -0.53 -1.35 -5.03
CA GLN A 41 -1.04 -2.40 -5.88
C GLN A 41 0.00 -3.50 -6.14
N ARG A 42 1.23 -3.12 -6.49
CA ARG A 42 2.30 -4.09 -6.72
C ARG A 42 2.60 -4.93 -5.49
N MET A 43 2.62 -4.34 -4.30
CA MET A 43 2.86 -5.09 -3.05
C MET A 43 1.72 -6.06 -2.73
N ILE A 44 0.46 -5.65 -2.95
CA ILE A 44 -0.71 -6.52 -2.78
C ILE A 44 -0.63 -7.72 -3.73
N VAL A 45 -0.40 -7.47 -5.03
CA VAL A 45 -0.33 -8.53 -6.05
C VAL A 45 0.79 -9.52 -5.71
N ARG A 46 2.01 -9.03 -5.44
CA ARG A 46 3.15 -9.89 -5.11
C ARG A 46 2.91 -10.74 -3.85
N SER A 47 2.26 -10.19 -2.84
CA SER A 47 1.92 -10.92 -1.62
C SER A 47 0.89 -12.03 -1.90
N ARG A 48 -0.11 -11.76 -2.74
CA ARG A 48 -1.12 -12.75 -3.11
C ARG A 48 -0.57 -13.85 -4.03
N GLU A 49 0.40 -13.52 -4.89
CA GLU A 49 1.10 -14.51 -5.74
C GLU A 49 1.78 -15.62 -4.91
N THR A 50 2.14 -15.37 -3.65
CA THR A 50 2.71 -16.39 -2.76
C THR A 50 1.65 -17.18 -1.98
N GLY A 51 0.37 -16.95 -2.24
CA GLY A 51 -0.75 -17.56 -1.51
C GLY A 51 -1.13 -16.85 -0.20
N ALA A 52 -0.49 -15.72 0.12
CA ALA A 52 -0.80 -14.98 1.35
C ALA A 52 -2.11 -14.19 1.21
N LYS A 53 -2.89 -14.12 2.30
CA LYS A 53 -3.94 -13.11 2.46
C LYS A 53 -3.28 -11.75 2.67
N VAL A 54 -3.95 -10.68 2.28
CA VAL A 54 -3.45 -9.31 2.46
C VAL A 54 -4.43 -8.48 3.25
N LEU A 55 -3.96 -7.85 4.33
CA LEU A 55 -4.65 -6.79 5.05
C LEU A 55 -3.99 -5.46 4.73
N LEU A 56 -4.73 -4.55 4.10
CA LEU A 56 -4.25 -3.21 3.79
C LEU A 56 -4.77 -2.23 4.84
N LEU A 57 -3.85 -1.57 5.54
CA LEU A 57 -4.18 -0.52 6.51
C LEU A 57 -4.10 0.84 5.81
N GLY A 58 -5.20 1.58 5.85
CA GLY A 58 -5.27 2.93 5.33
C GLY A 58 -4.63 3.93 6.30
N ILE A 59 -4.11 5.02 5.74
CA ILE A 59 -3.51 6.11 6.51
C ILE A 59 -4.30 7.40 6.31
N GLU A 60 -4.11 8.33 7.24
CA GLU A 60 -4.59 9.70 7.12
C GLU A 60 -3.42 10.68 7.23
N LEU A 61 -3.38 11.65 6.32
CA LEU A 61 -2.37 12.71 6.36
C LEU A 61 -2.83 13.90 7.20
N PRO A 62 -1.87 14.64 7.81
CA PRO A 62 -2.16 15.87 8.52
C PRO A 62 -2.89 16.91 7.65
N VAL A 63 -3.66 17.78 8.31
CA VAL A 63 -4.59 18.73 7.65
C VAL A 63 -3.90 19.74 6.71
N ASN A 64 -2.60 19.98 6.86
CA ASN A 64 -1.81 20.92 6.06
C ASN A 64 -1.45 20.41 4.64
N TYR A 65 -1.81 19.17 4.27
CA TYR A 65 -1.52 18.58 2.95
C TYR A 65 -2.61 18.80 1.90
N GLY A 66 -3.62 19.62 2.20
CA GLY A 66 -4.72 19.94 1.28
C GLY A 66 -5.80 18.85 1.20
N ALA A 67 -7.06 19.27 1.16
CA ALA A 67 -8.20 18.35 1.25
C ALA A 67 -8.27 17.34 0.08
N GLN A 68 -7.97 17.80 -1.14
CA GLN A 68 -8.03 16.95 -2.34
C GLN A 68 -7.00 15.82 -2.30
N TYR A 69 -5.76 16.13 -1.88
CA TYR A 69 -4.69 15.13 -1.79
C TYR A 69 -4.99 14.10 -0.70
N ARG A 70 -5.44 14.57 0.48
CA ARG A 70 -5.89 13.71 1.60
C ARG A 70 -7.00 12.76 1.18
N ALA A 71 -8.07 13.29 0.59
CA ALA A 71 -9.22 12.49 0.14
C ALA A 71 -8.83 11.52 -0.99
N GLY A 72 -7.99 11.96 -1.93
CA GLY A 72 -7.49 11.11 -3.00
C GLY A 72 -6.66 9.93 -2.48
N LEU A 73 -5.83 10.17 -1.47
CA LEU A 73 -5.05 9.13 -0.82
C LEU A 73 -5.94 8.12 -0.07
N GLN A 74 -6.91 8.58 0.71
CA GLN A 74 -7.90 7.71 1.36
C GLN A 74 -8.67 6.85 0.32
N ALA A 75 -9.07 7.46 -0.80
CA ALA A 75 -9.78 6.77 -1.86
C ALA A 75 -8.94 5.66 -2.53
N ILE A 76 -7.62 5.80 -2.59
CA ILE A 76 -6.72 4.73 -3.08
C ILE A 76 -6.84 3.49 -2.20
N TYR A 77 -6.71 3.62 -0.88
CA TYR A 77 -6.82 2.47 0.03
C TYR A 77 -8.17 1.77 -0.11
N ALA A 78 -9.27 2.52 -0.12
CA ALA A 78 -10.61 1.97 -0.28
C ALA A 78 -10.81 1.29 -1.66
N ARG A 79 -10.21 1.82 -2.72
CA ARG A 79 -10.27 1.22 -4.06
C ARG A 79 -9.46 -0.07 -4.13
N LEU A 80 -8.25 -0.09 -3.59
CA LEU A 80 -7.40 -1.29 -3.59
C LEU A 80 -7.99 -2.40 -2.71
N ALA A 81 -8.52 -2.07 -1.54
CA ALA A 81 -9.20 -3.03 -0.66
C ALA A 81 -10.42 -3.67 -1.34
N ARG A 82 -11.20 -2.90 -2.11
CA ARG A 82 -12.33 -3.45 -2.90
C ARG A 82 -11.86 -4.29 -4.09
N ARG A 83 -10.81 -3.86 -4.79
CA ARG A 83 -10.27 -4.57 -5.96
C ARG A 83 -9.67 -5.92 -5.59
N TYR A 84 -9.01 -6.01 -4.46
CA TYR A 84 -8.29 -7.21 -4.00
C TYR A 84 -8.90 -7.77 -2.72
N ARG A 85 -10.22 -7.92 -2.69
CA ARG A 85 -10.88 -8.62 -1.59
C ARG A 85 -10.52 -10.12 -1.57
#